data_AF-U7P8W2-F1
#
_entry.id   AF-U7P8W2-F1
#
_cell.length_a   1.000
_cell.length_b   1.000
_cell.length_c   1.000
_cell.angle_alpha   90.00
_cell.angle_beta   90.00
_cell.angle_gamma   90.00
#
_symmetry.space_group_name_H-M   'P 1'
#
loop_
_entity.id
_entity.type
_entity.pdbx_description
1 polymer ?
#
loop_
_entity_poly.entity_id
_entity_poly.type
_entity_poly.pdbx_seq_one_letter_code
_entity_poly.pdbx_strand_id
1 'polypeptide(L)'
;MTPAERDVYRVLEKAYGDRFRIFSQVRVVDVIQPNTWKHHSESREFMSLFRQLSQWHFDYVLCERENFKIFCALELDDASHERADRVRRDRILDMACKDAGLELKRMRINHATKSIDVVN
;
A
#
# COMPACT_ATOMS: atom_id res chain seq x y z
N MET A 1 -9.73 -8.22 3.44
CA MET A 1 -9.25 -9.18 2.44
C MET A 1 -10.39 -9.73 1.57
N THR A 2 -10.54 -9.20 0.36
CA THR A 2 -11.51 -9.66 -0.66
C THR A 2 -11.09 -10.99 -1.32
N PRO A 3 -11.97 -11.67 -2.10
CA PRO A 3 -11.56 -12.86 -2.86
C PRO A 3 -10.41 -12.60 -3.85
N ALA A 4 -10.45 -11.48 -4.57
CA ALA A 4 -9.38 -11.07 -5.48
C ALA A 4 -8.05 -10.87 -4.74
N GLU A 5 -8.09 -10.20 -3.58
CA GLU A 5 -6.90 -10.05 -2.73
C GLU A 5 -6.38 -11.40 -2.20
N ARG A 6 -7.26 -12.36 -1.92
CA ARG A 6 -6.80 -13.69 -1.49
C ARG A 6 -6.08 -14.44 -2.60
N ASP A 7 -6.57 -14.34 -3.82
CA ASP A 7 -5.95 -15.01 -4.96
C ASP A 7 -4.61 -14.37 -5.34
N VAL A 8 -4.53 -13.04 -5.29
CA VAL A 8 -3.27 -12.32 -5.44
C VAL A 8 -2.28 -12.71 -4.37
N TYR A 9 -2.69 -12.78 -3.10
CA TYR A 9 -1.80 -13.18 -2.01
C TYR A 9 -1.15 -14.54 -2.30
N ARG A 10 -1.92 -15.52 -2.78
CA ARG A 10 -1.40 -16.85 -3.14
C ARG A 10 -0.38 -16.80 -4.28
N VAL A 11 -0.62 -15.95 -5.28
CA VAL A 11 0.33 -15.75 -6.39
C VAL A 11 1.62 -15.10 -5.88
N LEU A 12 1.52 -14.06 -5.04
CA LEU A 12 2.66 -13.40 -4.43
C LEU A 12 3.45 -14.36 -3.53
N GLU A 13 2.78 -15.12 -2.68
CA GLU A 13 3.41 -16.11 -1.79
C GLU A 13 4.17 -17.17 -2.59
N LYS A 14 3.57 -17.68 -3.68
CA LYS A 14 4.24 -18.64 -4.56
C LYS A 14 5.46 -18.06 -5.27
N ALA A 15 5.43 -16.80 -5.69
CA ALA A 15 6.48 -16.17 -6.50
C ALA A 15 7.61 -15.51 -5.68
N TYR A 16 7.29 -15.07 -4.47
CA TYR A 16 8.14 -14.19 -3.66
C TYR A 16 8.26 -14.62 -2.19
N GLY A 17 7.50 -15.62 -1.73
CA GLY A 17 7.48 -16.04 -0.33
C GLY A 17 8.80 -16.62 0.17
N ASP A 18 9.69 -17.06 -0.73
CA ASP A 18 11.05 -17.50 -0.43
C ASP A 18 12.00 -16.34 -0.11
N ARG A 19 11.73 -15.15 -0.66
CA ARG A 19 12.58 -13.94 -0.56
C ARG A 19 12.01 -12.87 0.36
N PHE A 20 10.69 -12.85 0.56
CA PHE A 20 10.00 -11.83 1.35
C PHE A 20 9.02 -12.44 2.36
N ARG A 21 8.73 -11.68 3.41
CA ARG A 21 7.51 -11.81 4.21
C ARG A 21 6.46 -10.89 3.60
N ILE A 22 5.23 -11.40 3.44
CA ILE A 22 4.13 -10.66 2.82
C ILE A 22 3.09 -10.41 3.91
N PHE A 23 2.81 -9.14 4.18
CA PHE A 23 1.77 -8.71 5.10
C PHE A 23 0.59 -8.20 4.30
N SER A 24 -0.62 -8.67 4.58
CA SER A 24 -1.84 -8.21 3.91
C SER A 24 -2.57 -7.16 4.75
N GLN A 25 -3.23 -6.20 4.09
CA GLN A 25 -4.12 -5.23 4.72
C GLN A 25 -3.42 -4.43 5.83
N VAL A 26 -2.23 -3.91 5.51
CA VAL A 26 -1.41 -3.15 6.46
C VAL A 26 -1.90 -1.72 6.47
N ARG A 27 -2.21 -1.16 7.64
CA ARG A 27 -2.61 0.25 7.74
C ARG A 27 -1.48 1.13 7.23
N VAL A 28 -1.83 2.14 6.43
CA VAL A 28 -0.82 3.08 5.89
C VAL A 28 -0.09 3.77 7.03
N VAL A 29 -0.78 4.13 8.12
CA VAL A 29 -0.17 4.80 9.29
C VAL A 29 0.87 3.96 10.03
N ASP A 30 0.80 2.62 9.93
CA ASP A 30 1.76 1.71 10.56
C ASP A 30 3.07 1.63 9.75
N VAL A 31 3.06 2.12 8.51
CA VAL A 31 4.21 2.16 7.60
C VAL A 31 4.73 3.58 7.42
N ILE A 32 3.83 4.55 7.26
CA ILE A 32 4.13 5.96 7.00
C ILE A 32 3.41 6.80 8.04
N GLN A 33 4.18 7.59 8.80
CA GLN A 33 3.63 8.57 9.72
C GLN A 33 3.77 10.00 9.18
N PRO A 34 2.85 10.92 9.52
CA PRO A 34 3.03 12.33 9.20
C PRO A 34 4.35 12.87 9.77
N ASN A 35 5.00 13.75 9.02
CA ASN A 35 6.31 14.27 9.40
C ASN A 35 6.23 15.18 10.63
N THR A 36 6.77 14.70 11.76
CA THR A 36 6.75 15.40 13.05
C THR A 36 7.68 16.63 13.11
N TRP A 37 8.64 16.75 12.19
CA TRP A 37 9.49 17.93 12.06
C TRP A 37 8.75 19.08 11.37
N LYS A 38 7.83 18.77 10.45
CA LYS A 38 6.99 19.76 9.75
C LYS A 38 5.74 20.11 10.56
N HIS A 39 5.18 19.15 11.28
CA HIS A 39 3.95 19.30 12.04
C HIS A 39 4.10 18.71 13.43
N HIS A 40 3.96 19.53 14.47
CA HIS A 40 3.96 19.04 15.86
C HIS A 40 2.88 17.95 16.04
N SER A 41 3.17 16.89 16.80
CA SER A 41 2.27 15.73 16.94
C SER A 41 0.89 16.07 17.50
N GLU A 42 0.79 17.13 18.30
CA GLU A 42 -0.48 17.63 18.86
C GLU A 42 -1.19 18.66 17.96
N SER A 43 -0.57 19.04 16.84
CA SER A 43 -1.17 19.99 15.90
C SER A 43 -2.43 19.41 15.24
N ARG A 44 -3.36 20.28 14.87
CA ARG A 44 -4.59 19.88 14.17
C ARG A 44 -4.27 19.25 12.82
N GLU A 45 -3.24 19.78 12.15
CA GLU A 45 -2.74 19.31 10.87
C GLU A 45 -2.19 17.89 10.97
N PHE A 46 -1.31 17.63 11.95
CA PHE A 46 -0.78 16.29 12.20
C PHE A 46 -1.92 15.31 12.47
N MET A 47 -2.83 15.65 13.40
CA MET A 47 -3.93 14.77 13.77
C MET A 47 -4.91 14.51 12.62
N SER A 48 -5.14 15.51 11.75
CA SER A 48 -5.94 15.35 10.53
C SER A 48 -5.31 14.35 9.56
N LEU A 49 -4.01 14.50 9.27
CA LEU A 49 -3.27 13.58 8.40
C LEU A 49 -3.19 12.18 9.01
N PHE A 50 -2.88 12.08 10.30
CA PHE A 50 -2.81 10.81 11.02
C PHE A 50 -4.14 10.05 10.94
N ARG A 51 -5.27 10.72 11.22
CA ARG A 51 -6.61 10.12 11.12
C ARG A 51 -6.94 9.66 9.70
N GLN A 52 -6.50 10.41 8.69
CA GLN A 52 -6.71 10.06 7.29
C GLN A 52 -5.92 8.78 6.94
N LEU A 53 -4.61 8.76 7.21
CA LEU A 53 -3.75 7.61 6.94
C LEU A 53 -4.14 6.37 7.75
N SER A 54 -4.67 6.56 8.97
CA SER A 54 -5.12 5.47 9.83
C SER A 54 -6.33 4.69 9.29
N GLN A 55 -7.10 5.31 8.40
CA GLN A 55 -8.25 4.68 7.76
C GLN A 55 -7.88 3.94 6.47
N TRP A 56 -6.68 4.16 5.94
CA TRP A 56 -6.22 3.56 4.70
C TRP A 56 -5.34 2.35 4.99
N HIS A 57 -5.37 1.41 4.06
CA HIS A 57 -4.56 0.20 4.11
C HIS A 57 -3.90 0.01 2.75
N PHE A 58 -2.63 -0.41 2.78
CA PHE A 58 -2.02 -1.09 1.65
C PHE A 58 -2.56 -2.51 1.57
N ASP A 59 -2.83 -3.00 0.37
CA ASP A 59 -3.28 -4.38 0.21
C ASP A 59 -2.19 -5.35 0.63
N TYR A 60 -0.93 -5.06 0.28
CA TYR A 60 0.23 -5.82 0.75
C TYR A 60 1.43 -4.94 1.04
N VAL A 61 2.28 -5.42 1.95
CA VAL A 61 3.63 -4.90 2.19
C VAL A 61 4.60 -6.08 2.16
N LEU A 62 5.63 -5.96 1.34
CA LEU A 62 6.72 -6.93 1.26
C LEU A 62 7.85 -6.47 2.15
N CYS A 63 8.31 -7.35 3.02
CA CYS A 63 9.47 -7.12 3.88
C CYS A 63 10.56 -8.16 3.64
N GLU A 64 11.82 -7.76 3.75
CA GLU A 64 12.96 -8.68 3.75
C GLU A 64 12.80 -9.74 4.85
N ARG A 65 13.15 -11.00 4.54
CA ARG A 65 12.91 -12.13 5.46
C ARG A 65 13.73 -12.10 6.73
N GLU A 66 14.89 -11.46 6.72
CA GLU A 66 15.86 -11.50 7.82
C GLU A 66 15.59 -10.43 8.88
N ASN A 67 15.23 -9.21 8.45
CA ASN A 67 15.21 -8.03 9.31
C ASN A 67 13.88 -7.26 9.26
N PHE A 68 12.89 -7.75 8.51
CA PHE A 68 11.57 -7.13 8.33
C PHE A 68 11.60 -5.70 7.76
N LYS A 69 12.71 -5.26 7.17
CA LYS A 69 12.78 -3.99 6.44
C LYS A 69 11.78 -4.04 5.30
N ILE A 70 11.01 -2.97 5.17
CA ILE A 70 10.03 -2.82 4.11
C ILE A 70 10.77 -2.65 2.78
N PHE A 71 10.46 -3.54 1.85
CA PHE A 71 10.95 -3.49 0.48
C PHE A 71 10.04 -2.61 -0.38
N CYS A 72 8.74 -2.92 -0.40
CA CYS A 72 7.74 -2.10 -1.08
C CYS A 72 6.33 -2.37 -0.54
N ALA A 73 5.40 -1.45 -0.85
CA ALA A 73 3.97 -1.65 -0.71
C ALA A 73 3.33 -1.94 -2.07
N LEU A 74 2.25 -2.73 -2.05
CA LEU A 74 1.50 -3.13 -3.24
C LEU A 74 0.01 -2.81 -3.05
N GLU A 75 -0.63 -2.26 -4.07
CA GLU A 75 -2.08 -2.00 -4.13
C GLU A 75 -2.69 -2.66 -5.38
N LEU A 76 -3.88 -3.20 -5.24
CA LEU A 76 -4.65 -3.75 -6.35
C LEU A 76 -5.45 -2.64 -7.04
N ASP A 77 -5.19 -2.50 -8.33
CA ASP A 77 -5.92 -1.62 -9.23
C ASP A 77 -7.17 -2.36 -9.72
N ASP A 78 -8.35 -1.84 -9.38
CA ASP A 78 -9.63 -2.30 -9.91
C ASP A 78 -10.20 -1.22 -10.82
N ALA A 79 -10.85 -1.63 -11.93
CA ALA A 79 -11.33 -0.73 -12.98
C ALA A 79 -12.32 0.37 -12.53
N SER A 80 -12.69 0.40 -11.25
CA SER A 80 -13.53 1.42 -10.60
C SER A 80 -12.78 2.73 -10.20
N HIS A 81 -11.58 2.97 -10.73
CA HIS A 81 -10.71 4.14 -10.42
C HIS A 81 -11.28 5.53 -10.77
N GLU A 82 -12.43 5.64 -11.45
CA GLU A 82 -12.96 6.94 -11.91
C GLU A 82 -13.67 7.76 -10.83
N ARG A 83 -13.85 7.23 -9.61
CA ARG A 83 -14.49 8.02 -8.55
C ARG A 83 -13.54 9.10 -8.02
N ALA A 84 -14.04 10.34 -7.93
CA ALA A 84 -13.24 11.50 -7.53
C ALA A 84 -12.60 11.38 -6.13
N ASP A 85 -13.25 10.68 -5.20
CA ASP A 85 -12.71 10.38 -3.86
C ASP A 85 -11.50 9.43 -3.92
N ARG A 86 -11.54 8.43 -4.82
CA ARG A 86 -10.42 7.51 -5.07
C ARG A 86 -9.24 8.21 -5.70
N VAL A 87 -9.46 9.01 -6.75
CA VAL A 87 -8.40 9.82 -7.37
C VAL A 87 -7.73 10.74 -6.34
N ARG A 88 -8.51 11.36 -5.44
CA ARG A 88 -7.97 12.19 -4.37
C ARG A 88 -7.17 11.37 -3.36
N ARG A 89 -7.68 10.21 -2.92
CA ARG A 89 -6.94 9.30 -2.02
C ARG A 89 -5.61 8.90 -2.65
N ASP A 90 -5.63 8.43 -3.89
CA ASP A 90 -4.46 7.87 -4.56
C ASP A 90 -3.37 8.94 -4.69
N ARG A 91 -3.73 10.16 -5.10
CA ARG A 91 -2.78 11.30 -5.13
C ARG A 91 -2.13 11.57 -3.78
N ILE A 92 -2.92 11.56 -2.69
CA ILE A 92 -2.38 11.82 -1.34
C ILE A 92 -1.48 10.67 -0.91
N LEU A 93 -1.88 9.42 -1.17
CA LEU A 93 -1.11 8.24 -0.83
C LEU A 93 0.21 8.20 -1.60
N ASP A 94 0.21 8.50 -2.90
CA ASP A 94 1.40 8.57 -3.74
C ASP A 94 2.39 9.62 -3.21
N MET A 95 1.89 10.80 -2.85
CA MET A 95 2.71 11.85 -2.23
C MET A 95 3.29 11.40 -0.89
N ALA A 96 2.48 10.75 -0.04
CA ALA A 96 2.94 10.25 1.26
C ALA A 96 4.03 9.18 1.10
N CYS A 97 3.85 8.22 0.19
CA CYS A 97 4.85 7.20 -0.13
C CYS A 97 6.14 7.83 -0.65
N LYS A 98 6.04 8.78 -1.58
CA LYS A 98 7.19 9.49 -2.13
C LYS A 98 7.98 10.25 -1.05
N ASP A 99 7.29 10.98 -0.19
CA ASP A 99 7.90 11.74 0.91
C ASP A 99 8.54 10.82 1.96
N ALA A 100 7.99 9.62 2.15
CA ALA A 100 8.51 8.60 3.05
C ALA A 100 9.64 7.74 2.43
N GLY A 101 9.90 7.89 1.13
CA GLY A 101 10.83 7.01 0.40
C GLY A 101 10.33 5.56 0.25
N LEU A 102 9.02 5.33 0.41
CA LEU A 102 8.40 4.01 0.22
C LEU A 102 8.06 3.80 -1.25
N GLU A 103 8.55 2.71 -1.84
CA GLU A 103 8.12 2.28 -3.16
C GLU A 103 6.69 1.70 -3.08
N LEU A 104 5.76 2.32 -3.82
CA LEU A 104 4.40 1.84 -4.00
C LEU A 104 4.24 1.32 -5.43
N LYS A 105 3.83 0.06 -5.59
CA LYS A 105 3.46 -0.51 -6.90
C LYS A 105 1.98 -0.79 -6.98
N ARG A 106 1.40 -0.54 -8.14
CA ARG A 106 0.03 -0.93 -8.46
C ARG A 106 0.05 -2.19 -9.29
N MET A 107 -0.91 -3.07 -9.03
CA MET A 107 -0.99 -4.37 -9.67
C MET A 107 -2.40 -4.59 -10.20
N ARG A 108 -2.50 -5.12 -11.41
CA ARG A 108 -3.78 -5.51 -12.01
C ARG A 108 -3.82 -7.00 -12.22
N ILE A 109 -4.96 -7.60 -11.88
CA ILE A 109 -5.21 -9.01 -12.17
C ILE A 109 -5.67 -9.13 -13.62
N ASN A 110 -4.95 -9.92 -14.40
CA ASN A 110 -5.43 -10.35 -15.70
C ASN A 110 -6.22 -11.65 -15.53
N HIS A 111 -7.55 -11.54 -15.54
CA HIS A 111 -8.43 -12.69 -15.34
C HIS A 111 -8.35 -13.73 -16.46
N ALA A 112 -7.97 -13.34 -17.67
CA ALA A 112 -7.87 -14.25 -18.81
C ALA A 112 -6.64 -15.16 -18.70
N THR A 113 -5.50 -14.59 -18.30
CA THR A 113 -4.23 -15.30 -18.15
C THR A 113 -3.97 -15.80 -16.73
N LYS A 114 -4.79 -15.35 -15.76
CA LYS A 114 -4.59 -15.55 -14.31
C LYS A 114 -3.20 -15.09 -13.85
N SER A 115 -2.71 -14.00 -14.44
CA SER A 115 -1.44 -13.35 -14.06
C SER A 115 -1.67 -12.02 -13.36
N ILE A 116 -0.61 -11.52 -12.71
CA ILE A 116 -0.57 -10.18 -12.13
C ILE A 116 0.39 -9.34 -12.95
N ASP A 117 -0.10 -8.21 -13.44
CA ASP A 117 0.69 -7.24 -14.17
C ASP A 117 0.94 -6.01 -13.28
N VAL A 118 2.19 -5.54 -13.21
CA VAL A 118 2.49 -4.26 -12.55
C VAL A 118 2.07 -3.14 -13.48
N VAL A 119 1.19 -2.27 -13.00
CA VAL A 119 0.75 -1.07 -13.72
C VAL A 119 1.55 0.13 -13.22
N ASN A 120 2.02 0.94 -14.17
CA ASN A 120 2.79 2.16 -13.92
C ASN A 120 1.88 3.31 -13.50
#